data_AF-A0A7V5K278-F1
#
_entry.id   AF-A0A7V5K278-F1
#
_cell.length_a   1.000
_cell.length_b   1.000
_cell.length_c   1.000
_cell.angle_alpha   90.00
_cell.angle_beta   90.00
_cell.angle_gamma   90.00
#
_symmetry.space_group_name_H-M   'P 1'
#
loop_
_entity.id
_entity.type
_entity.pdbx_description
1 polymer ?
#
loop_
_entity_poly.entity_id
_entity_poly.type
_entity_poly.pdbx_seq_one_letter_code
_entity_poly.pdbx_strand_id
1 'polypeptide(L)'
;MIPKITAADLINCEYCPRIVYFTRVLKLPQIKSAKQKKGLEKDFNFKKDTSRNKIIKEERQCFKLMRKYNLSLETEEYVTKIDCLFINDILKEAYPLQLKYSKKPRFDYYRTQKIQLMFEAMLIEKVLGYKSHMVT
;
A
#
# COMPACT_ATOMS: atom_id res chain seq x y z
N MET A 1 -20.84 15.18 -3.76
CA MET A 1 -20.29 13.90 -3.31
C MET A 1 -19.13 14.18 -2.37
N ILE A 2 -19.11 13.57 -1.18
CA ILE A 2 -17.97 13.66 -0.27
C ILE A 2 -16.82 12.85 -0.90
N PRO A 3 -15.60 13.42 -1.03
CA PRO A 3 -14.52 12.72 -1.70
C PRO A 3 -14.03 11.56 -0.82
N LYS A 4 -13.94 10.35 -1.39
CA LYS A 4 -13.55 9.12 -0.68
C LYS A 4 -12.20 9.26 0.01
N ILE A 5 -12.08 8.65 1.19
CA ILE A 5 -10.86 8.66 2.00
C ILE A 5 -9.86 7.67 1.39
N THR A 6 -8.63 8.14 1.19
CA THR A 6 -7.53 7.36 0.62
C THR A 6 -6.50 7.00 1.67
N ALA A 7 -5.67 6.00 1.36
CA ALA A 7 -4.51 5.66 2.19
C ALA A 7 -3.57 6.87 2.40
N ALA A 8 -3.47 7.77 1.40
CA ALA A 8 -2.67 8.98 1.51
C ALA A 8 -3.24 9.96 2.53
N ASP A 9 -4.56 10.03 2.71
CA ASP A 9 -5.15 10.90 3.74
C ASP A 9 -4.89 10.37 5.14
N LEU A 10 -4.92 9.05 5.33
CA LEU A 10 -4.56 8.43 6.62
C LEU A 10 -3.10 8.68 6.97
N ILE A 11 -2.19 8.50 6.00
CA ILE A 11 -0.77 8.81 6.17
C ILE A 11 -0.55 10.29 6.48
N ASN A 12 -1.23 11.18 5.74
CA ASN A 12 -1.13 12.62 5.95
C ASN A 12 -1.71 13.02 7.31
N CYS A 13 -2.81 12.41 7.75
CA CYS A 13 -3.42 12.66 9.05
C CYS A 13 -2.48 12.25 10.18
N GLU A 14 -1.88 11.06 10.10
CA GLU A 14 -0.88 10.59 11.06
C GLU A 14 0.36 11.48 11.11
N TYR A 15 0.81 11.97 9.96
CA TYR A 15 1.98 12.86 9.89
C TYR A 15 1.66 14.27 10.40
N CYS A 16 0.59 14.89 9.88
CA CYS A 16 0.09 16.20 10.27
C CYS A 16 -1.35 16.42 9.77
N PRO A 17 -2.37 16.45 10.65
CA PRO A 17 -3.78 16.61 10.25
C PRO A 17 -4.07 17.86 9.43
N ARG A 18 -3.29 18.95 9.61
CA ARG A 18 -3.44 20.19 8.83
C ARG A 18 -3.24 19.95 7.33
N ILE A 19 -2.40 18.99 6.94
CA ILE A 19 -2.19 18.66 5.54
C ILE A 19 -3.49 18.21 4.89
N VAL A 20 -4.29 17.39 5.58
CA VAL A 20 -5.58 16.93 5.07
C VAL A 20 -6.54 18.10 4.84
N TYR A 21 -6.53 19.10 5.74
CA TYR A 21 -7.30 20.32 5.54
C TYR A 21 -6.86 21.09 4.28
N PHE A 22 -5.55 21.32 4.11
CA PHE A 22 -5.03 22.02 2.93
C PHE A 22 -5.33 21.29 1.62
N THR A 23 -5.24 19.96 1.59
CA THR A 23 -5.48 19.19 0.36
C THR A 23 -6.96 18.91 0.08
N ARG A 24 -7.77 18.60 1.09
CA ARG A 24 -9.18 18.19 0.92
C ARG A 24 -10.14 19.38 0.96
N VAL A 25 -9.89 20.37 1.82
CA VAL A 25 -10.77 21.54 1.98
C VAL A 25 -10.32 22.67 1.05
N LEU A 26 -9.06 23.10 1.18
CA LEU A 26 -8.53 24.21 0.38
C LEU A 26 -8.08 23.79 -1.03
N LYS A 27 -8.05 22.48 -1.32
CA LYS A 27 -7.66 21.91 -2.63
C LYS A 27 -6.29 22.36 -3.13
N LEU A 28 -5.36 22.65 -2.19
CA LEU A 28 -3.99 23.03 -2.53
C LEU A 28 -3.18 21.79 -2.91
N PRO A 29 -2.48 21.81 -4.06
CA PRO A 29 -1.68 20.67 -4.50
C PRO A 29 -0.42 20.51 -3.62
N GLN A 30 -0.09 19.26 -3.27
CA GLN A 30 1.20 18.97 -2.65
C GLN A 30 2.30 18.88 -3.70
N ILE A 31 3.41 19.59 -3.48
CA ILE A 31 4.58 19.49 -4.35
C ILE A 31 5.29 18.17 -4.08
N LYS A 32 5.49 17.38 -5.15
CA LYS A 32 6.23 16.12 -5.07
C LYS A 32 7.70 16.37 -4.76
N SER A 33 8.19 15.79 -3.67
CA SER A 33 9.60 15.79 -3.31
C SER A 33 10.46 15.00 -4.32
N ALA A 34 11.76 15.28 -4.35
CA ALA A 34 12.71 14.55 -5.19
C ALA A 34 12.70 13.02 -4.91
N LYS A 35 12.46 12.62 -3.66
CA LYS A 35 12.35 11.21 -3.26
C LYS A 35 11.09 10.55 -3.85
N GLN A 36 9.96 11.25 -3.85
CA GLN A 36 8.73 10.76 -4.46
C GLN A 36 8.87 10.59 -5.98
N LYS A 37 9.50 11.55 -6.67
CA LYS A 37 9.77 11.45 -8.12
C LYS A 37 10.63 10.22 -8.45
N LYS A 38 11.76 10.05 -7.76
CA LYS A 38 12.64 8.87 -7.94
C LYS A 38 11.95 7.55 -7.58
N GLY A 39 11.02 7.55 -6.62
CA GLY A 39 10.22 6.38 -6.28
C GLY A 39 9.31 5.95 -7.43
N LEU A 40 8.62 6.91 -8.06
CA LEU A 40 7.73 6.66 -9.20
C LEU A 40 8.47 6.11 -10.42
N GLU A 41 9.64 6.66 -10.74
CA GLU A 41 10.50 6.16 -11.84
C GLU A 41 10.89 4.69 -11.64
N LYS A 42 11.15 4.31 -10.38
CA LYS A 42 11.58 2.93 -10.06
C LYS A 42 10.43 1.94 -10.00
N ASP A 43 9.21 2.37 -9.69
CA ASP A 43 8.03 1.51 -9.69
C ASP A 43 7.84 0.78 -11.04
N PHE A 44 8.11 1.47 -12.15
CA PHE A 44 8.07 0.90 -13.50
C PHE A 44 9.07 -0.26 -13.71
N ASN A 45 10.27 -0.16 -13.13
CA ASN A 45 11.30 -1.18 -13.24
C ASN A 45 11.07 -2.34 -12.24
N PHE A 46 10.48 -2.06 -11.07
CA PHE A 46 10.22 -3.08 -10.05
C PHE A 46 9.17 -4.10 -10.45
N LYS A 47 8.16 -3.71 -11.26
CA LYS A 47 7.17 -4.67 -11.79
C LYS A 47 7.82 -5.78 -12.62
N LYS A 48 8.94 -5.47 -13.28
CA LYS A 48 9.74 -6.42 -14.07
C LYS A 48 10.69 -7.28 -13.20
N ASP A 49 11.25 -6.70 -12.12
CA ASP A 49 12.25 -7.33 -11.24
C ASP A 49 11.69 -7.83 -9.88
N THR A 50 10.41 -8.21 -9.83
CA THR A 50 9.69 -8.56 -8.58
C THR A 50 10.27 -9.75 -7.80
N SER A 51 11.19 -10.52 -8.37
CA SER A 51 11.98 -11.55 -7.68
C SER A 51 12.96 -10.99 -6.64
N ARG A 52 13.24 -9.67 -6.64
CA ARG A 52 14.13 -8.98 -5.69
C ARG A 52 13.43 -8.39 -4.45
N ASN A 53 12.20 -8.79 -4.15
CA ASN A 53 11.51 -8.32 -2.93
C ASN A 53 12.17 -8.89 -1.67
N LYS A 54 12.82 -8.01 -0.90
CA LYS A 54 13.57 -8.36 0.32
C LYS A 54 12.68 -8.84 1.48
N ILE A 55 11.38 -8.57 1.42
CA ILE A 55 10.42 -8.87 2.51
C ILE A 55 9.98 -10.34 2.46
N ILE A 56 9.93 -10.97 1.28
CA ILE A 56 9.40 -12.33 1.10
C ILE A 56 10.53 -13.32 0.79
N LYS A 57 11.75 -13.07 1.25
CA LYS A 57 12.82 -14.08 1.10
C LYS A 57 12.66 -15.24 2.08
N GLU A 58 12.00 -15.00 3.21
CA GLU A 58 11.89 -15.98 4.29
C GLU A 58 10.68 -16.92 4.08
N GLU A 59 9.57 -16.41 3.54
CA GLU A 59 8.40 -17.23 3.22
C GLU A 59 8.49 -17.79 1.79
N ARG A 60 9.27 -18.86 1.63
CA ARG A 60 9.43 -19.59 0.34
C ARG A 60 8.09 -20.04 -0.29
N GLN A 61 7.00 -20.09 0.47
CA GLN A 61 5.67 -20.47 -0.01
C GLN A 61 4.99 -19.37 -0.86
N CYS A 62 5.27 -18.09 -0.60
CA CYS A 62 4.65 -16.97 -1.32
C CYS A 62 5.13 -16.84 -2.78
N PHE A 63 6.22 -17.51 -3.18
CA PHE A 63 6.70 -17.48 -4.57
C PHE A 63 5.76 -18.14 -5.58
N LYS A 64 4.88 -19.05 -5.13
CA LYS A 64 3.92 -19.78 -5.99
C LYS A 64 2.52 -19.16 -6.01
N LEU A 65 2.25 -18.15 -5.18
CA LEU A 65 0.93 -17.52 -5.08
C LEU A 65 0.65 -16.62 -6.29
N MET A 66 -0.64 -16.51 -6.65
CA MET A 66 -1.07 -15.62 -7.73
C MET A 66 -0.79 -14.16 -7.33
N ARG A 67 -0.20 -13.39 -8.25
CA ARG A 67 0.14 -11.98 -8.04
C ARG A 67 -0.80 -11.08 -8.83
N LYS A 68 -1.43 -10.12 -8.14
CA LYS A 68 -2.17 -9.02 -8.77
C LYS A 68 -1.48 -7.70 -8.47
N TYR A 69 -1.12 -6.96 -9.51
CA TYR A 69 -0.46 -5.66 -9.39
C TYR A 69 -1.45 -4.52 -9.60
N ASN A 70 -1.22 -3.38 -8.94
CA ASN A 70 -1.99 -2.15 -9.13
C ASN A 70 -3.51 -2.34 -8.91
N LEU A 71 -3.90 -3.18 -7.96
CA LEU A 71 -5.29 -3.49 -7.70
C LEU A 71 -5.98 -2.30 -7.05
N SER A 72 -7.00 -1.74 -7.72
CA SER A 72 -7.84 -0.70 -7.14
C SER A 72 -8.94 -1.35 -6.31
N LEU A 73 -9.02 -1.01 -5.03
CA LEU A 73 -10.11 -1.43 -4.14
C LEU A 73 -10.87 -0.20 -3.69
N GLU A 74 -12.20 -0.30 -3.72
CA GLU A 74 -13.08 0.82 -3.46
C GLU A 74 -14.35 0.35 -2.74
N THR A 75 -14.80 1.17 -1.81
CA THR A 75 -16.09 1.07 -1.13
C THR A 75 -16.81 2.41 -1.27
N GLU A 76 -17.97 2.59 -0.63
CA GLU A 76 -18.67 3.88 -0.64
C GLU A 76 -17.82 5.01 -0.04
N GLU A 77 -17.05 4.71 1.01
CA GLU A 77 -16.32 5.71 1.81
C GLU A 77 -14.81 5.75 1.51
N TYR A 78 -14.24 4.62 1.10
CA TYR A 78 -12.79 4.41 1.04
C TYR A 78 -12.33 3.97 -0.34
N VAL A 79 -11.13 4.40 -0.73
CA VAL A 79 -10.46 3.95 -1.96
C VAL A 79 -8.96 3.80 -1.75
N THR A 80 -8.40 2.71 -2.27
CA THR A 80 -6.96 2.49 -2.28
C THR A 80 -6.50 1.81 -3.55
N LYS A 81 -5.20 1.94 -3.84
CA LYS A 81 -4.54 1.22 -4.92
C LYS A 81 -3.38 0.44 -4.32
N ILE A 82 -3.51 -0.88 -4.31
CA ILE A 82 -2.50 -1.80 -3.78
C ILE A 82 -1.42 -2.01 -4.84
N ASP A 83 -0.16 -1.89 -4.44
CA ASP A 83 0.99 -2.09 -5.34
C ASP A 83 1.04 -3.54 -5.85
N CYS A 84 0.98 -4.50 -4.93
CA CYS A 84 0.97 -5.93 -5.21
C CYS A 84 0.16 -6.70 -4.15
N LEU A 85 -0.64 -7.66 -4.59
CA LEU A 85 -1.39 -8.58 -3.73
C LEU A 85 -1.04 -10.02 -4.10
N PHE A 86 -0.62 -10.82 -3.12
CA PHE A 86 -0.51 -12.27 -3.27
C PHE A 86 -1.80 -12.92 -2.81
N ILE A 87 -2.33 -13.83 -3.62
CA ILE A 87 -3.60 -14.50 -3.34
C ILE A 87 -3.37 -16.00 -3.26
N ASN A 88 -3.90 -16.59 -2.18
CA ASN A 88 -4.08 -18.01 -2.02
C ASN A 88 -5.58 -18.33 -2.11
N ASP A 89 -6.04 -18.72 -3.29
CA ASP A 89 -7.47 -19.01 -3.52
C ASP A 89 -7.96 -20.24 -2.75
N ILE A 90 -7.07 -21.20 -2.46
CA ILE A 90 -7.41 -22.44 -1.75
C ILE A 90 -7.76 -22.14 -0.29
N LEU A 91 -6.94 -21.34 0.38
CA LEU A 91 -7.13 -20.98 1.79
C LEU A 91 -7.96 -19.70 1.98
N LYS A 92 -8.35 -19.03 0.88
CA LYS A 92 -8.98 -17.70 0.89
C LYS A 92 -8.16 -16.68 1.68
N GLU A 93 -6.85 -16.71 1.50
CA GLU A 93 -5.91 -15.78 2.12
C GLU A 93 -5.34 -14.80 1.10
N ALA A 94 -5.04 -13.59 1.58
CA ALA A 94 -4.42 -12.55 0.79
C ALA A 94 -3.31 -11.85 1.58
N TYR A 95 -2.20 -11.55 0.90
CA TYR A 95 -1.03 -10.92 1.50
C TYR A 95 -0.70 -9.63 0.73
N PRO A 96 -1.07 -8.45 1.26
CA PRO A 96 -0.71 -7.19 0.64
C PRO A 96 0.79 -6.94 0.74
N LEU A 97 1.39 -6.47 -0.35
CA LEU A 97 2.79 -6.07 -0.39
C LEU A 97 2.90 -4.64 -0.91
N GLN A 98 3.55 -3.80 -0.11
CA GLN A 98 3.88 -2.42 -0.48
C GLN A 98 5.30 -2.31 -1.01
N LEU A 99 5.45 -1.61 -2.13
CA LEU A 99 6.74 -1.35 -2.74
C LEU A 99 7.26 0.01 -2.26
N LYS A 100 8.26 -0.01 -1.37
CA LYS A 100 8.90 1.23 -0.88
C LYS A 100 10.33 1.36 -1.37
N TYR A 101 10.60 2.43 -2.09
CA TYR A 101 11.94 2.83 -2.48
C TYR A 101 12.65 3.59 -1.35
N SER A 102 13.21 2.85 -0.40
CA SER A 102 14.04 3.40 0.67
C SER A 102 15.09 2.39 1.13
N LYS A 103 16.18 2.89 1.75
CA LYS A 103 17.10 2.03 2.51
C LYS A 103 16.29 1.31 3.59
N LYS A 104 16.56 0.02 3.83
CA LYS A 104 15.91 -0.74 4.93
C LYS A 104 16.11 0.08 6.21
N PRO A 105 15.03 0.44 6.92
CA PRO A 105 15.17 1.21 8.16
C PRO A 105 16.01 0.40 9.16
N ARG A 106 16.74 1.12 10.04
CA ARG A 106 17.50 0.50 11.14
C ARG A 106 16.57 -0.02 12.25
N PHE A 107 15.41 0.62 12.40
CA PHE A 107 14.34 0.20 13.29
C PHE A 107 13.26 -0.54 12.51
N ASP A 108 12.40 -1.24 13.24
CA ASP A 108 11.18 -1.87 12.76
C ASP A 108 10.29 -0.88 11.96
N TYR A 109 9.30 -1.39 11.22
CA TYR A 109 8.51 -0.64 10.23
C TYR A 109 7.99 0.74 10.71
N TYR A 110 8.00 1.74 9.81
CA TYR A 110 7.46 3.07 10.12
C TYR A 110 5.96 3.00 10.42
N ARG A 111 5.49 3.77 11.41
CA ARG A 111 4.07 3.80 11.81
C ARG A 111 3.11 4.08 10.65
N THR A 112 3.46 5.00 9.75
CA THR A 112 2.67 5.32 8.55
C THR A 112 2.59 4.16 7.56
N GLN A 113 3.61 3.30 7.48
CA GLN A 113 3.58 2.08 6.66
C GLN A 113 2.65 1.03 7.28
N LYS A 114 2.71 0.87 8.61
CA LYS A 114 1.79 -0.03 9.34
C LYS A 114 0.33 0.38 9.10
N ILE A 115 0.02 1.68 9.23
CA ILE A 115 -1.32 2.23 8.95
C ILE A 115 -1.74 1.97 7.49
N GLN A 116 -0.84 2.20 6.52
CA GLN A 116 -1.14 1.96 5.11
C GLN A 116 -1.48 0.49 4.85
N LEU A 117 -0.68 -0.45 5.39
CA LEU A 117 -0.89 -1.89 5.24
C LEU A 117 -2.19 -2.35 5.92
N MET A 118 -2.48 -1.83 7.12
CA MET A 118 -3.73 -2.13 7.83
C MET A 118 -4.96 -1.65 7.05
N PHE A 119 -4.89 -0.45 6.45
CA PHE A 119 -5.97 0.07 5.63
C PHE A 119 -6.19 -0.77 4.36
N GLU A 120 -5.11 -1.18 3.69
CA GLU A 120 -5.18 -2.07 2.53
C GLU A 120 -5.77 -3.44 2.93
N ALA A 121 -5.31 -4.02 4.03
CA ALA A 121 -5.83 -5.28 4.58
C ALA A 121 -7.33 -5.21 4.87
N MET A 122 -7.78 -4.15 5.54
CA MET A 122 -9.21 -3.92 5.82
C MET A 122 -10.04 -3.86 4.52
N LEU A 123 -9.52 -3.19 3.48
CA LEU A 123 -10.23 -3.11 2.19
C LEU A 123 -10.22 -4.42 1.42
N ILE A 124 -9.14 -5.21 1.50
CA ILE A 124 -9.07 -6.55 0.93
C ILE A 124 -10.15 -7.44 1.56
N GLU A 125 -10.26 -7.42 2.88
CA GLU A 125 -11.27 -8.20 3.61
C GLU A 125 -12.69 -7.76 3.24
N LYS A 126 -12.95 -6.45 3.20
CA LYS A 126 -14.29 -5.92 2.87
C LYS A 126 -14.71 -6.14 1.43
N VAL A 127 -13.80 -5.96 0.47
CA VAL A 127 -14.14 -5.96 -0.97
C VAL A 127 -14.01 -7.34 -1.59
N LEU A 128 -12.97 -8.09 -1.21
CA LEU A 128 -12.65 -9.37 -1.83
C LEU A 128 -13.06 -10.58 -0.96
N GLY A 129 -13.32 -10.38 0.33
CA GLY A 129 -13.70 -11.45 1.26
C GLY A 129 -12.57 -12.44 1.58
N TYR A 130 -11.32 -12.08 1.32
CA TYR A 130 -10.15 -12.89 1.71
C TYR A 130 -9.67 -12.47 3.09
N LYS A 131 -9.19 -13.42 3.89
CA LYS A 131 -8.51 -13.13 5.16
C LYS A 131 -7.16 -12.51 4.86
N SER A 132 -6.91 -11.29 5.35
CA SER A 132 -5.68 -10.58 5.06
C SER A 132 -4.61 -10.89 6.10
N HIS A 133 -3.47 -11.38 5.65
CA HIS A 133 -2.29 -11.61 6.49
C HIS A 133 -1.26 -10.54 6.19
N MET A 134 -0.96 -9.71 7.18
CA MET A 134 0.09 -8.71 7.06
C MET A 134 1.44 -9.41 7.20
N VAL A 135 2.16 -9.56 6.09
CA VAL A 135 3.57 -9.92 6.14
C VAL A 135 4.32 -8.64 6.50
N THR A 136 4.63 -8.49 7.79
CA THR A 136 5.57 -7.48 8.27
C THR A 136 6.97 -7.91 7.91
#